data_AF-A0A495S3E9-F1
#
_entry.id   AF-A0A495S3E9-F1
#
_cell.length_a   1.000
_cell.length_b   1.000
_cell.length_c   1.000
_cell.angle_alpha   90.00
_cell.angle_beta   90.00
_cell.angle_gamma   90.00
#
_symmetry.space_group_name_H-M   'P 1'
#
loop_
_entity.id
_entity.type
_entity.pdbx_description
1 polymer ?
#
loop_
_entity_poly.entity_id
_entity_poly.type
_entity_poly.pdbx_seq_one_letter_code
_entity_poly.pdbx_strand_id
1 'polypeptide(L)'
;MRRADTAALVSRVVAVFALLTIAGALPWLSQRDPAASILRARYAELEPTPEALASIRAELGLDGGPLAISARWWSGVLRGDLGTSWVSGGAVGPGAVSAFGVSLTLAGFALAVALIVAVTLVAPACRRVLRDRPVRGAGPAGVVLTAMPEFLLASALLVVFAVQLRLFPPYGWHGMVNVVLPALALGIPAGGLIGRLLVDALAGASTERWTQIWRLAGAAPATVLRGVVRRAVAAVVDQVGLVLIGMLGGAVAVEQVFAIPGLGRYLLGAANAQDLPALQAGVLFIALAAIAVGVVFGALRLWAWGGPLPEGALAPPPEHRPRDRVALVSLVVAGSLLALIVAAGIVRDPYTSAHPRLAPPSWALPFGADASGRDLLARVAHGALGTLGPALVIVLASVLIGVLVAFAGAAAEGPVEVANATPPIIAGVIVAALVGPTAGGAAAAVLWVSWPPLAAHARSLLAEARALSYVRWLPVFGMGRAEATLRHVVPTALPPLARHGMLRLPGIALALASLGFLGLGAPPPTPEWGLLLAEGIAYVERAPWTTLAPASALILVSVIAVAGASLRMPPRRGAVRREAAGVL
;
A
#
# COMPACT_ATOMS: atom_id res chain seq x y z
N MET A 1 7.52 32.88 -2.98
CA MET A 1 7.07 31.78 -3.87
C MET A 1 8.26 31.12 -4.58
N ARG A 2 9.05 31.80 -5.42
CA ARG A 2 10.21 31.19 -6.15
C ARG A 2 11.26 30.40 -5.34
N ARG A 3 11.51 30.73 -4.05
CA ARG A 3 12.48 30.01 -3.20
C ARG A 3 11.95 28.71 -2.58
N ALA A 4 10.64 28.58 -2.41
CA ALA A 4 10.03 27.36 -1.87
C ALA A 4 9.98 26.26 -2.94
N ASP A 5 9.61 26.64 -4.18
CA ASP A 5 9.53 25.70 -5.31
C ASP A 5 10.90 25.15 -5.71
N THR A 6 11.96 25.96 -5.60
CA THR A 6 13.34 25.53 -5.89
C THR A 6 13.89 24.59 -4.82
N ALA A 7 13.62 24.86 -3.54
CA ALA A 7 14.01 23.96 -2.45
C ALA A 7 13.29 22.60 -2.55
N ALA A 8 12.01 22.59 -2.91
CA ALA A 8 11.23 21.38 -3.15
C ALA A 8 11.79 20.57 -4.34
N LEU A 9 12.07 21.23 -5.46
CA LEU A 9 12.66 20.58 -6.64
C LEU A 9 14.02 19.95 -6.35
N VAL A 10 14.91 20.68 -5.67
CA VAL A 10 16.23 20.16 -5.26
C VAL A 10 16.06 18.97 -4.31
N SER A 11 15.16 19.08 -3.33
CA SER A 11 14.85 17.99 -2.39
C SER A 11 14.40 16.71 -3.12
N ARG A 12 13.55 16.83 -4.15
CA ARG A 12 13.10 15.69 -4.99
C ARG A 12 14.24 15.02 -5.74
N VAL A 13 15.07 15.81 -6.43
CA VAL A 13 16.22 15.29 -7.21
C VAL A 13 17.20 14.58 -6.28
N VAL A 14 17.52 15.19 -5.12
CA VAL A 14 18.41 14.60 -4.12
C VAL A 14 17.83 13.30 -3.55
N ALA A 15 16.53 13.24 -3.28
CA ALA A 15 15.89 12.05 -2.73
C ALA A 15 15.87 10.87 -3.73
N VAL A 16 15.63 11.14 -5.03
CA VAL A 16 15.71 10.11 -6.08
C VAL A 16 17.14 9.59 -6.23
N PHE A 17 18.12 10.51 -6.25
CA PHE A 17 19.53 10.14 -6.29
C PHE A 17 19.94 9.33 -5.06
N ALA A 18 19.46 9.70 -3.86
CA ALA A 18 19.73 8.98 -2.61
C ALA A 18 19.15 7.57 -2.62
N LEU A 19 17.88 7.40 -3.03
CA LEU A 19 17.25 6.08 -3.17
C LEU A 19 18.06 5.18 -4.11
N LEU A 20 18.50 5.71 -5.24
CA LEU A 20 19.22 4.96 -6.26
C LEU A 20 20.69 4.71 -5.88
N THR A 21 21.28 5.59 -5.06
CA THR A 21 22.59 5.36 -4.43
C THR A 21 22.50 4.30 -3.34
N ILE A 22 21.42 4.27 -2.55
CA ILE A 22 21.16 3.20 -1.57
C ILE A 22 21.00 1.86 -2.31
N ALA A 23 20.23 1.84 -3.40
CA ALA A 23 20.12 0.67 -4.26
C ALA A 23 21.48 0.28 -4.85
N GLY A 24 22.26 1.24 -5.35
CA GLY A 24 23.61 0.99 -5.88
C GLY A 24 24.63 0.55 -4.84
N ALA A 25 24.41 0.90 -3.56
CA ALA A 25 25.25 0.49 -2.44
C ALA A 25 24.87 -0.87 -1.84
N LEU A 26 23.82 -1.51 -2.36
CA LEU A 26 23.33 -2.81 -1.90
C LEU A 26 24.44 -3.87 -1.76
N PRO A 27 25.42 -4.02 -2.68
CA PRO A 27 26.48 -5.02 -2.53
C PRO A 27 27.36 -4.85 -1.28
N TRP A 28 27.52 -3.61 -0.78
CA TRP A 28 28.35 -3.30 0.39
C TRP A 28 27.55 -3.16 1.68
N LEU A 29 26.27 -2.79 1.58
CA LEU A 29 25.36 -2.71 2.72
C LEU A 29 24.73 -4.07 3.05
N SER A 30 24.76 -5.00 2.09
CA SER A 30 24.25 -6.36 2.24
C SER A 30 25.12 -7.16 3.22
N GLN A 31 24.48 -7.84 4.17
CA GLN A 31 25.17 -8.82 5.02
C GLN A 31 25.55 -10.10 4.25
N ARG A 32 25.01 -10.28 3.04
CA ARG A 32 25.38 -11.37 2.13
C ARG A 32 26.47 -10.87 1.18
N ASP A 33 27.50 -11.70 0.98
CA ASP A 33 28.49 -11.43 -0.04
C ASP A 33 27.81 -11.49 -1.43
N PRO A 34 27.78 -10.38 -2.18
CA PRO A 34 27.20 -10.33 -3.52
C PRO A 34 27.90 -11.30 -4.47
N ALA A 35 29.21 -11.47 -4.35
CA ALA A 35 29.96 -12.40 -5.20
C ALA A 35 29.52 -13.85 -4.95
N ALA A 36 29.25 -14.23 -3.70
CA ALA A 36 28.77 -15.57 -3.37
C ALA A 36 27.33 -15.80 -3.84
N SER A 37 26.48 -14.77 -3.77
CA SER A 37 25.10 -14.85 -4.26
C SER A 37 25.06 -15.01 -5.78
N ILE A 38 25.88 -14.24 -6.48
CA ILE A 38 26.02 -14.29 -7.94
C ILE A 38 26.68 -15.58 -8.37
N LEU A 39 27.71 -16.07 -7.67
CA LEU A 39 28.34 -17.36 -7.95
C LEU A 39 27.32 -18.49 -7.90
N ARG A 40 26.52 -18.57 -6.83
CA ARG A 40 25.45 -19.59 -6.73
C ARG A 40 24.39 -19.45 -7.81
N ALA A 41 24.09 -18.22 -8.23
CA ALA A 41 23.11 -17.95 -9.27
C ALA A 41 23.63 -18.32 -10.68
N ARG A 42 24.92 -18.08 -10.95
CA ARG A 42 25.57 -18.41 -12.24
C ARG A 42 25.97 -19.89 -12.33
N TYR A 43 26.49 -20.44 -11.24
CA TYR A 43 27.11 -21.76 -11.17
C TYR A 43 26.66 -22.47 -9.89
N ALA A 44 25.46 -23.07 -9.93
CA ALA A 44 24.85 -23.70 -8.77
C ALA A 44 25.70 -24.84 -8.16
N GLU A 45 26.55 -25.48 -8.97
CA GLU A 45 27.40 -26.61 -8.56
C GLU A 45 28.81 -26.19 -8.12
N LEU A 46 29.21 -24.92 -8.30
CA LEU A 46 30.56 -24.48 -7.96
C LEU A 46 30.65 -24.09 -6.49
N GLU A 47 31.63 -24.63 -5.76
CA GLU A 47 31.88 -24.23 -4.38
C GLU A 47 32.44 -22.80 -4.31
N PRO A 48 32.04 -22.01 -3.31
CA PRO A 48 32.51 -20.65 -3.12
C PRO A 48 33.93 -20.61 -2.56
N THR A 49 34.93 -20.88 -3.41
CA THR A 49 36.35 -20.72 -3.05
C THR A 49 36.72 -19.23 -2.96
N PRO A 50 37.68 -18.85 -2.10
CA PRO A 50 38.14 -17.47 -1.99
C PRO A 50 38.63 -16.87 -3.32
N GLU A 51 39.30 -17.66 -4.17
CA GLU A 51 39.75 -17.18 -5.49
C GLU A 51 38.59 -16.92 -6.45
N ALA A 52 37.59 -17.80 -6.49
CA ALA A 52 36.41 -17.63 -7.34
C ALA A 52 35.56 -16.42 -6.92
N LEU A 53 35.47 -16.14 -5.62
CA LEU A 53 34.80 -14.94 -5.13
C LEU A 53 35.59 -13.67 -5.48
N ALA A 54 36.93 -13.69 -5.37
CA ALA A 54 37.77 -12.56 -5.72
C ALA A 54 37.71 -12.24 -7.22
N SER A 55 37.70 -13.24 -8.10
CA SER A 55 37.57 -13.03 -9.54
C SER A 55 36.24 -12.38 -9.91
N ILE A 56 35.13 -12.82 -9.31
CA ILE A 56 33.81 -12.22 -9.52
C ILE A 56 33.78 -10.77 -9.02
N ARG A 57 34.38 -10.46 -7.87
CA ARG A 57 34.44 -9.07 -7.37
C ARG A 57 35.19 -8.15 -8.32
N ALA A 58 36.32 -8.62 -8.87
CA ALA A 58 37.11 -7.89 -9.84
C ALA A 58 36.35 -7.71 -11.18
N GLU A 59 35.68 -8.76 -11.68
CA GLU A 59 34.86 -8.71 -12.90
C GLU A 59 33.74 -7.68 -12.78
N LEU A 60 33.04 -7.65 -11.64
CA LEU A 60 31.93 -6.75 -11.38
C LEU A 60 32.38 -5.32 -11.00
N GLY A 61 33.67 -5.12 -10.73
CA GLY A 61 34.23 -3.83 -10.34
C GLY A 61 33.82 -3.38 -8.93
N LEU A 62 33.55 -4.32 -8.01
CA LEU A 62 33.13 -4.04 -6.64
C LEU A 62 34.20 -3.31 -5.81
N ASP A 63 35.43 -3.22 -6.30
CA ASP A 63 36.51 -2.47 -5.63
C ASP A 63 36.38 -0.95 -5.79
N GLY A 64 35.63 -0.48 -6.81
CA GLY A 64 35.44 0.96 -7.08
C GLY A 64 34.49 1.66 -6.10
N GLY A 65 33.81 0.91 -5.23
CA GLY A 65 32.83 1.43 -4.28
C GLY A 65 31.47 1.80 -4.90
N PRO A 66 30.47 2.09 -4.05
CA PRO A 66 29.07 2.21 -4.45
C PRO A 66 28.78 3.41 -5.35
N LEU A 67 29.46 4.53 -5.11
CA LEU A 67 29.29 5.74 -5.91
C LEU A 67 29.81 5.57 -7.33
N ALA A 68 30.96 4.91 -7.51
CA ALA A 68 31.54 4.70 -8.83
C ALA A 68 30.69 3.76 -9.69
N ILE A 69 30.19 2.66 -9.11
CA ILE A 69 29.29 1.72 -9.80
C ILE A 69 27.99 2.43 -10.19
N SER A 70 27.37 3.14 -9.25
CA SER A 70 26.12 3.87 -9.52
C SER A 70 26.30 4.93 -10.59
N ALA A 71 27.39 5.72 -10.53
CA ALA A 71 27.67 6.76 -11.51
C ALA A 71 27.90 6.18 -12.92
N ARG A 72 28.60 5.03 -13.01
CA ARG A 72 28.80 4.34 -14.29
C ARG A 72 27.48 3.86 -14.87
N TRP A 73 26.64 3.22 -14.06
CA TRP A 73 25.32 2.77 -14.49
C TRP A 73 24.48 3.94 -15.01
N TRP A 74 24.39 5.04 -14.25
CA TRP A 74 23.69 6.25 -14.69
C TRP A 74 24.19 6.83 -16.01
N SER A 75 25.51 6.85 -16.19
CA SER A 75 26.10 7.31 -17.45
C SER A 75 25.68 6.44 -18.64
N GLY A 76 25.49 5.14 -18.40
CA GLY A 76 24.90 4.20 -19.38
C GLY A 76 23.43 4.49 -19.63
N VAL A 77 22.63 4.67 -18.57
CA VAL A 77 21.19 4.96 -18.68
C VAL A 77 20.92 6.20 -19.53
N LEU A 78 21.72 7.26 -19.34
CA LEU A 78 21.61 8.48 -20.16
C LEU A 78 21.94 8.27 -21.64
N ARG A 79 22.63 7.18 -21.99
CA ARG A 79 22.94 6.75 -23.36
C ARG A 79 22.00 5.65 -23.86
N GLY A 80 20.99 5.26 -23.07
CA GLY A 80 20.05 4.20 -23.40
C GLY A 80 20.51 2.78 -23.05
N ASP A 81 21.61 2.63 -22.31
CA ASP A 81 22.12 1.33 -21.86
C ASP A 81 21.76 1.09 -20.38
N LEU A 82 20.95 0.07 -20.10
CA LEU A 82 20.55 -0.33 -18.74
C LEU A 82 21.58 -1.27 -18.07
N GLY A 83 22.69 -1.55 -18.76
CA GLY A 83 23.76 -2.42 -18.29
C GLY A 83 23.54 -3.90 -18.61
N THR A 84 24.49 -4.71 -18.16
CA THR A 84 24.48 -6.15 -18.29
C THR A 84 24.08 -6.81 -16.98
N SER A 85 23.29 -7.88 -17.07
CA SER A 85 22.85 -8.65 -15.91
C SER A 85 24.05 -9.31 -15.26
N TRP A 86 24.15 -9.17 -13.94
CA TRP A 86 25.19 -9.85 -13.19
C TRP A 86 24.97 -11.34 -13.10
N VAL A 87 23.79 -11.86 -13.44
CA VAL A 87 23.50 -13.31 -13.38
C VAL A 87 23.58 -13.93 -14.77
N SER A 88 22.88 -13.39 -15.76
CA SER A 88 22.84 -13.99 -17.10
C SER A 88 24.00 -13.55 -17.99
N GLY A 89 24.70 -12.47 -17.65
CA GLY A 89 25.71 -11.82 -18.51
C GLY A 89 25.11 -11.10 -19.73
N GLY A 90 23.81 -11.23 -19.99
CA GLY A 90 23.12 -10.59 -21.11
C GLY A 90 22.68 -9.15 -20.83
N ALA A 91 22.25 -8.43 -21.86
CA ALA A 91 21.73 -7.08 -21.72
C ALA A 91 20.42 -7.05 -20.89
N VAL A 92 20.34 -6.15 -19.90
CA VAL A 92 19.17 -6.00 -19.02
C VAL A 92 17.96 -5.42 -19.77
N GLY A 93 18.22 -4.50 -20.70
CA GLY A 93 17.17 -3.68 -21.32
C GLY A 93 16.02 -4.46 -21.94
N PRO A 94 16.26 -5.41 -22.87
CA PRO A 94 15.19 -6.17 -23.51
C PRO A 94 14.30 -6.93 -22.51
N GLY A 95 14.90 -7.59 -21.52
CA GLY A 95 14.17 -8.33 -20.49
C GLY A 95 13.34 -7.41 -19.59
N ALA A 96 13.94 -6.30 -19.14
CA ALA A 96 13.26 -5.34 -18.27
C ALA A 96 12.11 -4.61 -18.99
N VAL A 97 12.29 -4.23 -20.26
CA VAL A 97 11.24 -3.61 -21.09
C VAL A 97 10.10 -4.59 -21.36
N SER A 98 10.41 -5.86 -21.63
CA SER A 98 9.40 -6.90 -21.82
C SER A 98 8.56 -7.10 -20.55
N ALA A 99 9.23 -7.26 -19.39
CA ALA A 99 8.57 -7.40 -18.10
C ALA A 99 7.72 -6.16 -17.74
N PHE A 100 8.22 -4.96 -18.03
CA PHE A 100 7.48 -3.70 -17.87
C PHE A 100 6.21 -3.66 -18.72
N GLY A 101 6.31 -4.06 -20.00
CA GLY A 101 5.15 -4.15 -20.90
C GLY A 101 4.10 -5.13 -20.40
N VAL A 102 4.52 -6.29 -19.90
CA VAL A 102 3.62 -7.28 -19.29
C VAL A 102 2.87 -6.70 -18.09
N SER A 103 3.57 -6.05 -17.15
CA SER A 103 2.90 -5.42 -15.99
C SER A 103 1.97 -4.27 -16.41
N LEU A 104 2.35 -3.47 -17.41
CA LEU A 104 1.53 -2.37 -17.90
C LEU A 104 0.25 -2.87 -18.58
N THR A 105 0.34 -3.95 -19.38
CA THR A 105 -0.84 -4.58 -19.98
C THR A 105 -1.77 -5.13 -18.91
N LEU A 106 -1.24 -5.86 -17.91
CA LEU A 106 -2.02 -6.33 -16.77
C LEU A 106 -2.70 -5.18 -16.01
N ALA A 107 -1.97 -4.10 -15.73
CA ALA A 107 -2.51 -2.91 -15.08
C ALA A 107 -3.64 -2.25 -15.88
N GLY A 108 -3.52 -2.20 -17.21
CA GLY A 108 -4.56 -1.70 -18.10
C GLY A 108 -5.86 -2.51 -18.02
N PHE A 109 -5.78 -3.84 -18.06
CA PHE A 109 -6.95 -4.71 -17.91
C PHE A 109 -7.55 -4.62 -16.49
N ALA A 110 -6.70 -4.58 -15.47
CA ALA A 110 -7.15 -4.39 -14.08
C ALA A 110 -7.86 -3.03 -13.90
N LEU A 111 -7.38 -1.96 -14.55
CA LEU A 111 -8.05 -0.66 -14.55
C LEU A 111 -9.42 -0.74 -15.23
N ALA A 112 -9.54 -1.44 -16.36
CA ALA A 112 -10.84 -1.63 -17.01
C ALA A 112 -11.85 -2.32 -16.07
N VAL A 113 -11.43 -3.38 -15.37
CA VAL A 113 -12.25 -4.04 -14.34
C VAL A 113 -12.60 -3.06 -13.22
N ALA A 114 -11.62 -2.29 -12.72
CA ALA A 114 -11.84 -1.33 -11.66
C ALA A 114 -12.87 -0.26 -12.04
N LEU A 115 -12.83 0.26 -13.28
CA LEU A 115 -13.80 1.21 -13.79
C LEU A 115 -15.20 0.60 -13.90
N ILE A 116 -15.32 -0.64 -14.38
CA ILE A 116 -16.61 -1.35 -14.45
C ILE A 116 -17.23 -1.50 -13.06
N VAL A 117 -16.44 -1.94 -12.08
CA VAL A 117 -16.89 -2.10 -10.68
C VAL A 117 -17.26 -0.74 -10.08
N ALA A 118 -16.44 0.29 -10.29
CA ALA A 118 -16.70 1.64 -9.79
C ALA A 118 -17.99 2.23 -10.39
N VAL A 119 -18.20 2.12 -11.70
CA VAL A 119 -19.42 2.58 -12.38
C VAL A 119 -20.65 1.85 -11.85
N THR A 120 -20.55 0.53 -11.64
CA THR A 120 -21.64 -0.28 -11.08
C THR A 120 -22.01 0.17 -9.66
N LEU A 121 -21.01 0.51 -8.85
CA LEU A 121 -21.21 0.99 -7.48
C LEU A 121 -21.75 2.43 -7.43
N VAL A 122 -21.37 3.28 -8.38
CA VAL A 122 -21.77 4.69 -8.48
C VAL A 122 -23.16 4.86 -9.11
N ALA A 123 -23.58 3.97 -10.02
CA ALA A 123 -24.84 4.10 -10.76
C ALA A 123 -26.09 4.31 -9.86
N PRO A 124 -26.27 3.61 -8.73
CA PRO A 124 -27.37 3.86 -7.80
C PRO A 124 -27.33 5.27 -7.17
N ALA A 125 -26.14 5.81 -6.89
CA ALA A 125 -25.98 7.16 -6.36
C ALA A 125 -26.40 8.21 -7.40
N CYS A 126 -25.95 8.06 -8.65
CA CYS A 126 -26.38 8.93 -9.76
C CYS A 126 -27.89 8.90 -9.97
N ARG A 127 -28.52 7.72 -9.93
CA ARG A 127 -29.99 7.58 -10.03
C ARG A 127 -30.73 8.30 -8.90
N ARG A 128 -30.16 8.35 -7.69
CA ARG A 128 -30.75 9.11 -6.57
C ARG A 128 -30.63 10.62 -6.78
N VAL A 129 -29.49 11.11 -7.27
CA VAL A 129 -29.32 12.54 -7.63
C VAL A 129 -30.34 12.96 -8.70
N LEU A 130 -30.55 12.14 -9.73
CA LEU A 130 -31.55 12.40 -10.78
C LEU A 130 -32.99 12.44 -10.25
N ARG A 131 -33.28 11.67 -9.20
CA ARG A 131 -34.62 11.59 -8.58
C ARG A 131 -34.79 12.54 -7.40
N ASP A 132 -33.86 13.46 -7.19
CA ASP A 132 -33.83 14.37 -6.03
C ASP A 132 -33.95 13.64 -4.67
N ARG A 133 -33.31 12.48 -4.55
CA ARG A 133 -33.29 11.69 -3.32
C ARG A 133 -31.93 11.81 -2.64
N PRO A 134 -31.88 11.75 -1.29
CA PRO A 134 -30.61 11.77 -0.56
C PRO A 134 -29.74 10.59 -0.98
N VAL A 135 -28.51 10.88 -1.38
CA VAL A 135 -27.52 9.87 -1.72
C VAL A 135 -27.00 9.26 -0.42
N ARG A 136 -27.11 7.94 -0.31
CA ARG A 136 -26.45 7.18 0.77
C ARG A 136 -25.04 6.81 0.30
N GLY A 137 -24.11 6.66 1.25
CA GLY A 137 -22.75 6.18 0.96
C GLY A 137 -22.72 4.80 0.28
N ALA A 138 -21.53 4.32 -0.07
CA ALA A 138 -21.33 3.12 -0.88
C ALA A 138 -21.92 1.81 -0.30
N GLY A 139 -22.31 1.82 0.97
CA GLY A 139 -22.99 0.72 1.65
C GLY A 139 -22.09 -0.52 1.85
N PRO A 140 -22.66 -1.65 2.31
CA PRO A 140 -21.90 -2.85 2.59
C PRO A 140 -21.15 -3.42 1.38
N ALA A 141 -21.71 -3.28 0.16
CA ALA A 141 -21.06 -3.74 -1.06
C ALA A 141 -19.73 -3.01 -1.31
N GLY A 142 -19.71 -1.67 -1.18
CA GLY A 142 -18.47 -0.91 -1.31
C GLY A 142 -17.43 -1.26 -0.24
N VAL A 143 -17.90 -1.57 0.98
CA VAL A 143 -17.02 -2.03 2.07
C VAL A 143 -16.39 -3.38 1.75
N VAL A 144 -17.18 -4.37 1.36
CA VAL A 144 -16.70 -5.73 1.04
C VAL A 144 -15.71 -5.70 -0.11
N LEU A 145 -16.04 -5.01 -1.21
CA LEU A 145 -15.16 -4.93 -2.37
C LEU A 145 -13.81 -4.28 -2.02
N THR A 146 -13.82 -3.21 -1.24
CA THR A 146 -12.59 -2.52 -0.80
C THR A 146 -11.78 -3.34 0.22
N ALA A 147 -12.44 -4.20 1.00
CA ALA A 147 -11.80 -4.96 2.06
C ALA A 147 -11.10 -6.23 1.58
N MET A 148 -11.18 -6.60 0.30
CA MET A 148 -10.50 -7.80 -0.20
C MET A 148 -9.04 -7.51 -0.53
N PRO A 149 -8.05 -8.17 0.11
CA PRO A 149 -6.66 -8.08 -0.30
C PRO A 149 -6.47 -8.71 -1.68
N GLU A 150 -5.76 -8.04 -2.58
CA GLU A 150 -5.60 -8.44 -3.98
C GLU A 150 -4.95 -9.81 -4.15
N PHE A 151 -3.94 -10.14 -3.33
CA PHE A 151 -3.25 -11.44 -3.38
C PHE A 151 -4.11 -12.59 -2.84
N LEU A 152 -4.97 -12.31 -1.84
CA LEU A 152 -5.95 -13.28 -1.36
C LEU A 152 -7.02 -13.55 -2.41
N LEU A 153 -7.52 -12.49 -3.04
CA LEU A 153 -8.48 -12.62 -4.13
C LEU A 153 -7.85 -13.35 -5.33
N ALA A 154 -6.59 -13.06 -5.68
CA ALA A 154 -5.85 -13.79 -6.70
C ALA A 154 -5.78 -15.29 -6.39
N SER A 155 -5.40 -15.64 -5.16
CA SER A 155 -5.29 -17.03 -4.71
C SER A 155 -6.65 -17.73 -4.74
N ALA A 156 -7.71 -17.08 -4.27
CA ALA A 156 -9.07 -17.63 -4.30
C ALA A 156 -9.58 -17.83 -5.73
N LEU A 157 -9.35 -16.86 -6.62
CA LEU A 157 -9.74 -16.94 -8.02
C LEU A 157 -8.99 -18.07 -8.75
N LEU A 158 -7.69 -18.23 -8.50
CA LEU A 158 -6.90 -19.34 -9.03
C LEU A 158 -7.49 -20.69 -8.58
N VAL A 159 -7.74 -20.85 -7.29
CA VAL A 159 -8.24 -22.11 -6.72
C VAL A 159 -9.63 -22.47 -7.25
N VAL A 160 -10.55 -21.51 -7.27
CA VAL A 160 -11.93 -21.78 -7.66
C VAL A 160 -12.03 -21.93 -9.18
N PHE A 161 -11.51 -20.97 -9.94
CA PHE A 161 -11.79 -20.91 -11.39
C PHE A 161 -10.77 -21.66 -12.24
N ALA A 162 -9.50 -21.71 -11.84
CA ALA A 162 -8.47 -22.41 -12.62
C ALA A 162 -8.31 -23.87 -12.18
N VAL A 163 -8.36 -24.14 -10.88
CA VAL A 163 -8.09 -25.48 -10.34
C VAL A 163 -9.37 -26.32 -10.22
N GLN A 164 -10.39 -25.83 -9.50
CA GLN A 164 -11.62 -26.59 -9.26
C GLN A 164 -12.52 -26.64 -10.51
N LEU A 165 -12.85 -25.47 -11.07
CA LEU A 165 -13.74 -25.37 -12.22
C LEU A 165 -13.04 -25.58 -13.56
N ARG A 166 -11.70 -25.49 -13.60
CA ARG A 166 -10.88 -25.67 -14.83
C ARG A 166 -11.32 -24.78 -16.00
N LEU A 167 -11.80 -23.58 -15.71
CA LEU A 167 -12.30 -22.63 -16.70
C LEU A 167 -11.18 -21.78 -17.32
N PHE A 168 -10.10 -21.55 -16.56
CA PHE A 168 -8.99 -20.68 -16.96
C PHE A 168 -7.65 -21.37 -16.67
N PRO A 169 -6.57 -21.04 -17.41
CA PRO A 169 -5.24 -21.55 -17.10
C PRO A 169 -4.74 -20.99 -15.75
N PRO A 170 -4.11 -21.82 -14.90
CA PRO A 170 -3.64 -21.39 -13.59
C PRO A 170 -2.36 -20.54 -13.64
N TYR A 171 -1.53 -20.74 -14.68
CA TYR A 171 -0.20 -20.11 -14.78
C TYR A 171 0.10 -19.65 -16.21
N GLY A 172 1.03 -18.70 -16.33
CA GLY A 172 1.65 -18.29 -17.59
C GLY A 172 1.04 -17.05 -18.24
N TRP A 173 1.60 -16.66 -19.39
CA TRP A 173 1.26 -15.42 -20.09
C TRP A 173 1.29 -15.59 -21.61
N HIS A 174 0.39 -16.43 -22.13
CA HIS A 174 0.40 -16.84 -23.55
C HIS A 174 -0.80 -16.30 -24.35
N GLY A 175 -1.75 -15.61 -23.71
CA GLY A 175 -2.90 -14.99 -24.39
C GLY A 175 -3.83 -14.23 -23.46
N MET A 176 -4.90 -13.66 -24.01
CA MET A 176 -5.88 -12.85 -23.25
C MET A 176 -6.58 -13.65 -22.14
N VAL A 177 -6.71 -14.96 -22.30
CA VAL A 177 -7.34 -15.84 -21.30
C VAL A 177 -6.56 -15.84 -19.98
N ASN A 178 -5.22 -15.74 -20.02
CA ASN A 178 -4.37 -15.66 -18.83
C ASN A 178 -4.56 -14.34 -18.07
N VAL A 179 -5.09 -13.30 -18.71
CA VAL A 179 -5.22 -11.96 -18.12
C VAL A 179 -6.45 -11.83 -17.23
N VAL A 180 -7.48 -12.66 -17.46
CA VAL A 180 -8.80 -12.49 -16.82
C VAL A 180 -8.75 -12.57 -15.30
N LEU A 181 -8.25 -13.68 -14.74
CA LEU A 181 -8.20 -13.86 -13.29
C LEU A 181 -7.27 -12.84 -12.59
N PRO A 182 -6.04 -12.57 -13.09
CA PRO A 182 -5.19 -11.52 -12.55
C PRO A 182 -5.83 -10.12 -12.57
N ALA A 183 -6.49 -9.76 -13.68
CA ALA A 183 -7.14 -8.46 -13.82
C ALA A 183 -8.34 -8.33 -12.87
N LEU A 184 -9.09 -9.40 -12.64
CA LEU A 184 -10.16 -9.42 -11.64
C LEU A 184 -9.61 -9.27 -10.22
N ALA A 185 -8.51 -9.96 -9.91
CA ALA A 185 -7.89 -9.91 -8.59
C ALA A 185 -7.42 -8.50 -8.20
N LEU A 186 -6.82 -7.76 -9.14
CA LEU A 186 -6.38 -6.38 -8.93
C LEU A 186 -7.51 -5.36 -9.08
N GLY A 187 -8.38 -5.55 -10.07
CA GLY A 187 -9.39 -4.57 -10.46
C GLY A 187 -10.59 -4.51 -9.53
N ILE A 188 -11.03 -5.64 -8.94
CA ILE A 188 -12.19 -5.66 -8.06
C ILE A 188 -11.96 -4.80 -6.79
N PRO A 189 -10.85 -4.98 -6.03
CA PRO A 189 -10.60 -4.16 -4.86
C PRO A 189 -10.36 -2.68 -5.21
N ALA A 190 -9.60 -2.42 -6.28
CA ALA A 190 -9.33 -1.07 -6.76
C ALA A 190 -10.63 -0.34 -7.18
N GLY A 191 -11.51 -1.03 -7.91
CA GLY A 191 -12.80 -0.50 -8.33
C GLY A 191 -13.77 -0.29 -7.17
N GLY A 192 -13.73 -1.18 -6.18
CA GLY A 192 -14.46 -1.01 -4.92
C GLY A 192 -14.03 0.28 -4.19
N LEU A 193 -12.73 0.52 -4.08
CA LEU A 193 -12.17 1.72 -3.47
C LEU A 193 -12.52 2.99 -4.26
N ILE A 194 -12.26 3.01 -5.57
CA ILE A 194 -12.57 4.16 -6.45
C ILE A 194 -14.07 4.47 -6.42
N GLY A 195 -14.91 3.44 -6.56
CA GLY A 195 -16.36 3.59 -6.52
C GLY A 195 -16.85 4.12 -5.17
N ARG A 196 -16.27 3.65 -4.06
CA ARG A 196 -16.60 4.16 -2.71
C ARG A 196 -16.26 5.64 -2.57
N LEU A 197 -15.04 6.04 -2.95
CA LEU A 197 -14.60 7.43 -2.92
C LEU A 197 -15.52 8.34 -3.76
N LEU A 198 -15.89 7.89 -4.95
CA LEU A 198 -16.81 8.62 -5.83
C LEU A 198 -18.21 8.74 -5.24
N VAL A 199 -18.77 7.66 -4.67
CA VAL A 199 -20.10 7.71 -4.03
C VAL A 199 -20.10 8.67 -2.85
N ASP A 200 -19.06 8.67 -2.02
CA ASP A 200 -18.96 9.57 -0.88
C ASP A 200 -18.82 11.04 -1.32
N ALA A 201 -18.02 11.29 -2.36
CA ALA A 201 -17.88 12.62 -2.96
C ALA A 201 -19.18 13.10 -3.63
N LEU A 202 -19.91 12.21 -4.31
CA LEU A 202 -21.23 12.50 -4.88
C LEU A 202 -22.25 12.82 -3.78
N ALA A 203 -22.24 12.07 -2.68
CA ALA A 203 -23.13 12.32 -1.56
C ALA A 203 -22.89 13.71 -0.96
N GLY A 204 -21.63 14.07 -0.72
CA GLY A 204 -21.25 15.40 -0.23
C GLY A 204 -21.64 16.51 -1.21
N ALA A 205 -21.20 16.39 -2.46
CA ALA A 205 -21.48 17.37 -3.51
C ALA A 205 -22.98 17.59 -3.75
N SER A 206 -23.80 16.54 -3.65
CA SER A 206 -25.26 16.63 -3.83
C SER A 206 -25.98 17.47 -2.76
N THR A 207 -25.30 17.76 -1.64
CA THR A 207 -25.83 18.57 -0.54
C THR A 207 -25.26 19.98 -0.45
N GLU A 208 -24.39 20.36 -1.40
CA GLU A 208 -23.84 21.71 -1.44
C GLU A 208 -24.92 22.74 -1.79
N ARG A 209 -24.74 23.98 -1.31
CA ARG A 209 -25.70 25.08 -1.48
C ARG A 209 -26.01 25.38 -2.95
N TRP A 210 -25.01 25.33 -3.83
CA TRP A 210 -25.21 25.58 -5.27
C TRP A 210 -26.13 24.52 -5.91
N THR A 211 -26.08 23.27 -5.43
CA THR A 211 -26.96 22.20 -5.93
C THR A 211 -28.41 22.50 -5.56
N GLN A 212 -28.65 22.97 -4.33
CA GLN A 212 -29.97 23.41 -3.88
C GLN A 212 -30.47 24.61 -4.68
N ILE A 213 -29.62 25.61 -4.93
CA ILE A 213 -29.95 26.80 -5.73
C ILE A 213 -30.33 26.40 -7.16
N TRP A 214 -29.57 25.52 -7.81
CA TRP A 214 -29.88 25.06 -9.16
C TRP A 214 -31.21 24.31 -9.24
N ARG A 215 -31.52 23.47 -8.23
CA ARG A 215 -32.82 22.79 -8.14
C ARG A 215 -33.97 23.79 -7.96
N LEU A 216 -33.81 24.78 -7.07
CA LEU A 216 -34.80 25.84 -6.86
C LEU A 216 -34.99 26.72 -8.10
N ALA A 217 -33.93 26.94 -8.87
CA ALA A 217 -33.97 27.67 -10.14
C ALA A 217 -34.55 26.85 -11.32
N GLY A 218 -35.03 25.62 -11.08
CA GLY A 218 -35.65 24.79 -12.11
C GLY A 218 -34.66 24.12 -13.08
N ALA A 219 -33.38 24.01 -12.72
CA ALA A 219 -32.39 23.33 -13.56
C ALA A 219 -32.77 21.86 -13.79
N ALA A 220 -32.61 21.38 -15.02
CA ALA A 220 -32.91 19.98 -15.37
C ALA A 220 -32.07 19.00 -14.51
N PRO A 221 -32.64 17.86 -14.07
CA PRO A 221 -31.92 16.89 -13.23
C PRO A 221 -30.61 16.39 -13.85
N ALA A 222 -30.54 16.28 -15.17
CA ALA A 222 -29.32 15.91 -15.89
C ALA A 222 -28.20 16.97 -15.78
N THR A 223 -28.56 18.26 -15.79
CA THR A 223 -27.63 19.37 -15.60
C THR A 223 -27.08 19.36 -14.18
N VAL A 224 -27.96 19.15 -13.19
CA VAL A 224 -27.55 18.99 -11.79
C VAL A 224 -26.63 17.79 -11.63
N LEU A 225 -26.97 16.63 -12.21
CA LEU A 225 -26.13 15.44 -12.16
C LEU A 225 -24.74 15.69 -12.75
N ARG A 226 -24.63 16.31 -13.94
CA ARG A 226 -23.32 16.64 -14.53
C ARG A 226 -22.49 17.54 -13.60
N GLY A 227 -23.10 18.57 -13.01
CA GLY A 227 -22.42 19.44 -12.05
C GLY A 227 -21.90 18.67 -10.83
N VAL A 228 -22.74 17.81 -10.25
CA VAL A 228 -22.41 17.03 -9.05
C VAL A 228 -21.32 15.98 -9.37
N VAL A 229 -21.41 15.29 -10.52
CA VAL A 229 -20.40 14.33 -10.97
C VAL A 229 -19.07 15.02 -11.26
N ARG A 230 -19.07 16.16 -11.97
CA ARG A 230 -17.84 16.92 -12.23
C ARG A 230 -17.18 17.35 -10.92
N ARG A 231 -17.99 17.84 -9.97
CA ARG A 231 -17.53 18.22 -8.63
C ARG A 231 -16.95 17.04 -7.85
N ALA A 232 -17.60 15.88 -7.90
CA ALA A 232 -17.15 14.68 -7.21
C ALA A 232 -15.86 14.08 -7.80
N VAL A 233 -15.79 13.94 -9.13
CA VAL A 233 -14.59 13.44 -9.83
C VAL A 233 -13.39 14.32 -9.51
N ALA A 234 -13.57 15.64 -9.56
CA ALA A 234 -12.48 16.57 -9.29
C ALA A 234 -12.02 16.58 -7.82
N ALA A 235 -12.83 16.06 -6.88
CA ALA A 235 -12.45 15.88 -5.49
C ALA A 235 -11.66 14.60 -5.23
N VAL A 236 -11.76 13.58 -6.11
CA VAL A 236 -11.15 12.26 -5.90
C VAL A 236 -10.08 11.90 -6.91
N VAL A 237 -9.90 12.68 -7.99
CA VAL A 237 -8.96 12.39 -9.08
C VAL A 237 -7.55 12.06 -8.59
N ASP A 238 -7.02 12.80 -7.63
CA ASP A 238 -5.68 12.53 -7.07
C ASP A 238 -5.62 11.18 -6.35
N GLN A 239 -6.69 10.81 -5.64
CA GLN A 239 -6.77 9.51 -4.97
C GLN A 239 -6.87 8.36 -5.97
N VAL A 240 -7.58 8.54 -7.10
CA VAL A 240 -7.63 7.55 -8.18
C VAL A 240 -6.23 7.34 -8.78
N GLY A 241 -5.46 8.41 -8.98
CA GLY A 241 -4.07 8.31 -9.42
C GLY A 241 -3.21 7.52 -8.44
N LEU A 242 -3.37 7.75 -7.13
CA LEU A 242 -2.66 6.98 -6.09
C LEU A 242 -3.05 5.50 -6.08
N VAL A 243 -4.34 5.17 -6.29
CA VAL A 243 -4.80 3.79 -6.41
C VAL A 243 -4.12 3.08 -7.58
N LEU A 244 -3.99 3.75 -8.73
CA LEU A 244 -3.30 3.19 -9.89
C LEU A 244 -1.81 2.93 -9.66
N ILE A 245 -1.12 3.84 -8.98
CA ILE A 245 0.27 3.62 -8.57
C ILE A 245 0.35 2.43 -7.61
N GLY A 246 -0.59 2.34 -6.67
CA GLY A 246 -0.72 1.21 -5.76
C GLY A 246 -0.94 -0.12 -6.48
N MET A 247 -1.72 -0.14 -7.56
CA MET A 247 -1.97 -1.34 -8.37
C MET A 247 -0.69 -1.88 -9.04
N LEU A 248 0.22 -1.01 -9.50
CA LEU A 248 1.52 -1.46 -10.03
C LEU A 248 2.37 -2.15 -8.94
N GLY A 249 2.28 -1.67 -7.70
CA GLY A 249 2.90 -2.33 -6.55
C GLY A 249 2.23 -3.66 -6.21
N GLY A 250 0.90 -3.66 -6.01
CA GLY A 250 0.13 -4.86 -5.66
C GLY A 250 0.15 -5.95 -6.74
N ALA A 251 0.37 -5.57 -8.01
CA ALA A 251 0.54 -6.50 -9.11
C ALA A 251 1.65 -7.51 -8.88
N VAL A 252 2.71 -7.18 -8.12
CA VAL A 252 3.82 -8.12 -7.86
C VAL A 252 3.31 -9.42 -7.22
N ALA A 253 2.42 -9.33 -6.24
CA ALA A 253 1.88 -10.52 -5.58
C ALA A 253 1.00 -11.34 -6.53
N VAL A 254 0.20 -10.66 -7.37
CA VAL A 254 -0.65 -11.31 -8.37
C VAL A 254 0.19 -11.97 -9.47
N GLU A 255 1.29 -11.33 -9.88
CA GLU A 255 2.25 -11.87 -10.84
C GLU A 255 2.93 -13.14 -10.30
N GLN A 256 3.23 -13.20 -9.00
CA GLN A 256 3.75 -14.42 -8.39
C GLN A 256 2.72 -15.55 -8.39
N VAL A 257 1.48 -15.25 -7.97
CA VAL A 257 0.40 -16.25 -7.87
C VAL A 257 0.11 -16.89 -9.23
N PHE A 258 0.01 -16.09 -10.30
CA PHE A 258 -0.31 -16.58 -11.65
C PHE A 258 0.92 -16.86 -12.53
N ALA A 259 2.11 -16.80 -11.94
CA ALA A 259 3.37 -16.97 -12.63
C ALA A 259 3.56 -16.08 -13.89
N ILE A 260 3.17 -14.82 -13.79
CA ILE A 260 3.24 -13.83 -14.86
C ILE A 260 4.69 -13.30 -14.94
N PRO A 261 5.31 -13.22 -16.13
CA PRO A 261 6.65 -12.66 -16.31
C PRO A 261 6.62 -11.12 -16.29
N GLY A 262 6.00 -10.54 -15.28
CA GLY A 262 5.92 -9.11 -15.07
C GLY A 262 7.13 -8.54 -14.33
N LEU A 263 7.14 -7.22 -14.25
CA LEU A 263 8.19 -6.41 -13.62
C LEU A 263 8.35 -6.70 -12.13
N GLY A 264 7.26 -6.98 -11.42
CA GLY A 264 7.30 -7.31 -10.00
C GLY A 264 8.03 -8.62 -9.74
N ARG A 265 7.71 -9.65 -10.54
CA ARG A 265 8.43 -10.92 -10.49
C ARG A 265 9.89 -10.80 -10.92
N TYR A 266 10.16 -9.99 -11.94
CA TYR A 266 11.52 -9.67 -12.38
C TYR A 266 12.35 -9.03 -11.26
N LEU A 267 11.81 -8.02 -10.57
CA LEU A 267 12.46 -7.34 -9.45
C LEU A 267 12.74 -8.25 -8.26
N LEU A 268 11.77 -9.10 -7.90
CA LEU A 268 11.95 -10.06 -6.82
C LEU A 268 13.07 -11.06 -7.15
N GLY A 269 13.11 -11.56 -8.40
CA GLY A 269 14.17 -12.44 -8.88
C GLY A 269 15.55 -11.75 -8.86
N ALA A 270 15.64 -10.53 -9.39
CA ALA A 270 16.88 -9.75 -9.43
C ALA A 270 17.43 -9.50 -8.01
N ALA A 271 16.58 -9.12 -7.07
CA ALA A 271 17.02 -8.90 -5.69
C ALA A 271 17.47 -10.18 -4.97
N ASN A 272 16.74 -11.28 -5.17
CA ASN A 272 17.11 -12.58 -4.60
C ASN A 272 18.47 -13.05 -5.12
N ALA A 273 18.77 -12.80 -6.39
CA ALA A 273 20.06 -13.13 -7.01
C ALA A 273 21.14 -12.05 -6.83
N GLN A 274 20.81 -10.92 -6.17
CA GLN A 274 21.64 -9.71 -6.08
C GLN A 274 22.13 -9.18 -7.45
N ASP A 275 21.31 -9.32 -8.48
CA ASP A 275 21.54 -8.74 -9.80
C ASP A 275 21.24 -7.24 -9.78
N LEU A 276 22.26 -6.44 -9.46
CA LEU A 276 22.09 -5.01 -9.22
C LEU A 276 21.61 -4.23 -10.45
N PRO A 277 22.18 -4.39 -11.67
CA PRO A 277 21.71 -3.67 -12.86
C PRO A 277 20.25 -3.98 -13.19
N ALA A 278 19.84 -5.26 -13.08
CA ALA A 278 18.45 -5.68 -13.27
C ALA A 278 17.52 -5.04 -12.22
N LEU A 279 17.92 -5.06 -10.95
CA LEU A 279 17.17 -4.46 -9.85
C LEU A 279 16.98 -2.95 -10.04
N GLN A 280 18.06 -2.23 -10.37
CA GLN A 280 18.03 -0.78 -10.62
C GLN A 280 17.17 -0.42 -11.83
N ALA A 281 17.27 -1.17 -12.93
CA ALA A 281 16.44 -0.97 -14.11
C ALA A 281 14.95 -1.14 -13.80
N GLY A 282 14.57 -2.19 -13.06
CA GLY A 282 13.17 -2.39 -12.67
C GLY A 282 12.64 -1.30 -11.74
N VAL A 283 13.44 -0.84 -10.76
CA VAL A 283 13.07 0.26 -9.86
C VAL A 283 12.89 1.57 -10.65
N LEU A 284 13.77 1.83 -11.63
CA LEU A 284 13.65 2.97 -12.53
C LEU A 284 12.35 2.93 -13.32
N PHE A 285 11.98 1.78 -13.91
CA PHE A 285 10.73 1.64 -14.66
C PHE A 285 9.49 1.91 -13.80
N ILE A 286 9.46 1.44 -12.55
CA ILE A 286 8.34 1.73 -11.63
C ILE A 286 8.31 3.22 -11.28
N ALA A 287 9.45 3.83 -10.97
CA ALA A 287 9.52 5.25 -10.67
C ALA A 287 9.02 6.10 -11.85
N LEU A 288 9.42 5.76 -13.08
CA LEU A 288 8.95 6.42 -14.30
C LEU A 288 7.44 6.25 -14.50
N ALA A 289 6.91 5.04 -14.27
CA ALA A 289 5.46 4.80 -14.35
C ALA A 289 4.69 5.60 -13.30
N ALA A 290 5.18 5.67 -12.06
CA ALA A 290 4.56 6.45 -11.00
C ALA A 290 4.55 7.95 -11.32
N ILE A 291 5.65 8.50 -11.84
CA ILE A 291 5.73 9.88 -12.30
C ILE A 291 4.75 10.12 -13.44
N ALA A 292 4.70 9.24 -14.44
CA ALA A 292 3.79 9.35 -15.57
C ALA A 292 2.32 9.38 -15.13
N VAL A 293 1.92 8.46 -14.24
CA VAL A 293 0.57 8.47 -13.65
C VAL A 293 0.31 9.77 -12.90
N GLY A 294 1.24 10.24 -12.07
CA GLY A 294 1.12 11.51 -11.36
C GLY A 294 0.91 12.70 -12.29
N VAL A 295 1.67 12.79 -13.38
CA VAL A 295 1.55 13.86 -14.40
C VAL A 295 0.19 13.79 -15.09
N VAL A 296 -0.24 12.60 -15.53
CA VAL A 296 -1.54 12.40 -16.20
C VAL A 296 -2.68 12.83 -15.28
N PHE A 297 -2.68 12.39 -14.02
CA PHE A 297 -3.74 12.72 -13.07
C PHE A 297 -3.71 14.18 -12.61
N GLY A 298 -2.52 14.78 -12.52
CA GLY A 298 -2.38 16.22 -12.31
C GLY A 298 -3.00 17.02 -13.47
N ALA A 299 -2.77 16.61 -14.71
CA ALA A 299 -3.39 17.23 -15.88
C ALA A 299 -4.92 17.02 -15.93
N LEU A 300 -5.40 15.81 -15.63
CA LEU A 300 -6.83 15.51 -15.54
C LEU A 300 -7.53 16.35 -14.48
N ARG A 301 -6.88 16.59 -13.33
CA ARG A 301 -7.39 17.47 -12.28
C ARG A 301 -7.54 18.91 -12.76
N LEU A 302 -6.50 19.47 -13.41
CA LEU A 302 -6.54 20.81 -13.98
C LEU A 302 -7.63 20.95 -15.05
N TRP A 303 -7.79 19.93 -15.91
CA TRP A 303 -8.86 19.86 -16.89
C TRP A 303 -10.24 19.82 -16.23
N ALA A 304 -10.42 19.00 -15.20
CA ALA A 304 -11.69 18.89 -14.46
C ALA A 304 -12.09 20.20 -13.76
N TRP A 305 -11.12 21.00 -13.32
CA TRP A 305 -11.33 22.31 -12.70
C TRP A 305 -11.41 23.48 -13.70
N GLY A 306 -11.08 23.26 -14.98
CA GLY A 306 -11.08 24.31 -15.99
C GLY A 306 -9.91 25.29 -15.86
N GLY A 307 -8.82 24.91 -15.18
CA GLY A 307 -7.60 25.72 -15.04
C GLY A 307 -6.93 25.62 -13.67
N PRO A 308 -5.76 26.28 -13.51
CA PRO A 308 -5.09 26.39 -12.22
C PRO A 308 -5.91 27.29 -11.29
N LEU A 309 -6.41 26.70 -10.20
CA LEU A 309 -7.08 27.43 -9.14
C LEU A 309 -6.05 27.81 -8.05
N PRO A 310 -6.19 28.99 -7.41
CA PRO A 310 -5.40 29.31 -6.23
C PRO A 310 -5.56 28.23 -5.15
N GLU A 311 -4.50 27.95 -4.40
CA GLU A 311 -4.56 27.01 -3.29
C GLU A 311 -5.67 27.39 -2.31
N GLY A 312 -6.52 26.42 -1.95
CA GLY A 312 -7.66 26.64 -1.06
C GLY A 312 -8.89 27.28 -1.70
N ALA A 313 -8.88 27.57 -3.02
CA ALA A 313 -10.03 28.16 -3.72
C ALA A 313 -11.29 27.28 -3.70
N LEU A 314 -11.14 25.96 -3.56
CA LEU A 314 -12.24 25.03 -3.39
C LEU A 314 -12.12 24.35 -2.03
N ALA A 315 -13.05 24.66 -1.12
CA ALA A 315 -13.25 23.81 0.05
C ALA A 315 -13.57 22.39 -0.42
N PRO A 316 -13.05 21.33 0.24
CA PRO A 316 -13.50 19.97 -0.05
C PRO A 316 -15.02 19.87 0.13
N PRO A 317 -15.73 19.06 -0.68
CA PRO A 317 -17.16 18.87 -0.52
C PRO A 317 -17.47 18.46 0.93
N PRO A 318 -18.57 18.96 1.52
CA PRO A 318 -18.93 18.62 2.89
C PRO A 318 -19.06 17.10 3.00
N GLU A 319 -18.25 16.48 3.87
CA GLU A 319 -18.34 15.03 4.14
C GLU A 319 -19.79 14.71 4.54
N HIS A 320 -20.46 13.83 3.79
CA HIS A 320 -21.82 13.41 4.12
C HIS A 320 -21.75 12.42 5.30
N ARG A 321 -22.43 12.74 6.42
CA ARG A 321 -22.25 12.07 7.73
C ARG A 321 -23.46 11.24 8.18
N PRO A 322 -23.80 10.10 7.56
CA PRO A 322 -24.74 9.18 8.19
C PRO A 322 -24.05 8.38 9.30
N ARG A 323 -24.79 8.12 10.38
CA ARG A 323 -24.42 7.14 11.40
C ARG A 323 -24.51 5.76 10.74
N ASP A 324 -23.40 5.27 10.20
CA ASP A 324 -23.40 4.02 9.45
C ASP A 324 -23.49 2.83 10.42
N ARG A 325 -24.73 2.43 10.72
CA ARG A 325 -25.03 1.24 11.54
C ARG A 325 -24.41 -0.01 10.92
N VAL A 326 -24.30 -0.08 9.59
CA VAL A 326 -23.69 -1.22 8.90
C VAL A 326 -22.21 -1.25 9.20
N ALA A 327 -21.49 -0.13 9.06
CA ALA A 327 -20.09 -0.07 9.43
C ALA A 327 -19.86 -0.46 10.90
N LEU A 328 -20.71 0.00 11.82
CA LEU A 328 -20.61 -0.37 13.23
C LEU A 328 -20.81 -1.88 13.44
N VAL A 329 -21.87 -2.46 12.86
CA VAL A 329 -22.13 -3.90 12.97
C VAL A 329 -21.00 -4.71 12.35
N SER A 330 -20.52 -4.35 11.16
CA SER A 330 -19.40 -5.03 10.51
C SER A 330 -18.12 -4.95 11.35
N LEU A 331 -17.83 -3.79 11.95
CA LEU A 331 -16.69 -3.62 12.86
C LEU A 331 -16.81 -4.54 14.09
N VAL A 332 -17.98 -4.54 14.75
CA VAL A 332 -18.20 -5.33 15.97
C VAL A 332 -18.15 -6.83 15.66
N VAL A 333 -18.81 -7.27 14.58
CA VAL A 333 -18.83 -8.69 14.18
C VAL A 333 -17.42 -9.15 13.79
N ALA A 334 -16.74 -8.42 12.89
CA ALA A 334 -15.40 -8.81 12.46
C ALA A 334 -14.38 -8.78 13.61
N GLY A 335 -14.45 -7.75 14.47
CA GLY A 335 -13.62 -7.66 15.66
C GLY A 335 -13.86 -8.78 16.66
N SER A 336 -15.12 -9.15 16.89
CA SER A 336 -15.48 -10.25 17.81
C SER A 336 -15.03 -11.60 17.28
N LEU A 337 -15.19 -11.86 15.98
CA LEU A 337 -14.71 -13.09 15.33
C LEU A 337 -13.19 -13.20 15.39
N LEU A 338 -12.46 -12.12 15.09
CA LEU A 338 -11.00 -12.11 15.20
C LEU A 338 -10.55 -12.34 16.64
N ALA A 339 -11.19 -11.68 17.62
CA ALA A 339 -10.90 -11.87 19.03
C ALA A 339 -11.16 -13.31 19.48
N LEU A 340 -12.23 -13.94 18.99
CA LEU A 340 -12.54 -15.34 19.26
C LEU A 340 -11.48 -16.29 18.70
N ILE A 341 -11.05 -16.08 17.45
CA ILE A 341 -9.98 -16.87 16.81
C ILE A 341 -8.69 -16.78 17.64
N VAL A 342 -8.30 -15.55 18.03
CA VAL A 342 -7.09 -15.32 18.83
C VAL A 342 -7.23 -15.96 20.21
N ALA A 343 -8.35 -15.74 20.92
CA ALA A 343 -8.55 -16.30 22.25
C ALA A 343 -8.57 -17.84 22.26
N ALA A 344 -9.17 -18.46 21.25
CA ALA A 344 -9.25 -19.92 21.13
C ALA A 344 -7.92 -20.58 20.75
N GLY A 345 -7.07 -19.88 19.98
CA GLY A 345 -5.80 -20.44 19.50
C GLY A 345 -4.57 -20.04 20.31
N ILE A 346 -4.58 -18.93 21.05
CA ILE A 346 -3.38 -18.44 21.76
C ILE A 346 -2.95 -19.35 22.92
N VAL A 347 -3.87 -20.15 23.45
CA VAL A 347 -3.60 -21.13 24.51
C VAL A 347 -2.98 -22.43 23.99
N ARG A 348 -2.87 -22.60 22.67
CA ARG A 348 -2.38 -23.81 21.99
C ARG A 348 -0.95 -23.58 21.46
N ASP A 349 -0.14 -24.64 21.35
CA ASP A 349 1.23 -24.53 20.84
C ASP A 349 1.28 -24.46 19.29
N PRO A 350 1.82 -23.39 18.69
CA PRO A 350 1.90 -23.25 17.24
C PRO A 350 3.09 -23.98 16.60
N TYR A 351 4.05 -24.49 17.36
CA TYR A 351 5.31 -25.06 16.85
C TYR A 351 5.32 -26.58 16.85
N THR A 352 4.62 -27.22 17.78
CA THR A 352 4.59 -28.68 17.92
C THR A 352 3.94 -29.37 16.72
N SER A 353 4.70 -30.26 16.06
CA SER A 353 4.23 -31.14 14.99
C SER A 353 3.67 -32.44 15.57
N ALA A 354 2.54 -32.37 16.27
CA ALA A 354 1.95 -33.51 16.98
C ALA A 354 0.85 -34.26 16.19
N HIS A 355 0.43 -33.73 15.04
CA HIS A 355 -0.73 -34.24 14.30
C HIS A 355 -0.35 -34.81 12.93
N PRO A 356 -1.21 -35.65 12.32
CA PRO A 356 -1.04 -36.06 10.93
C PRO A 356 -0.93 -34.84 10.01
N ARG A 357 -0.02 -34.91 9.03
CA ARG A 357 0.16 -33.85 8.03
C ARG A 357 -1.15 -33.64 7.26
N LEU A 358 -1.57 -32.39 7.13
CA LEU A 358 -2.82 -32.01 6.47
C LEU A 358 -4.06 -32.71 7.07
N ALA A 359 -4.10 -32.87 8.40
CA ALA A 359 -5.30 -33.36 9.06
C ALA A 359 -6.48 -32.40 8.84
N PRO A 360 -7.70 -32.89 8.52
CA PRO A 360 -8.85 -32.04 8.29
C PRO A 360 -9.35 -31.37 9.59
N PRO A 361 -10.16 -30.31 9.46
CA PRO A 361 -10.84 -29.69 10.60
C PRO A 361 -11.65 -30.69 11.42
N SER A 362 -11.52 -30.61 12.74
CA SER A 362 -12.25 -31.43 13.72
C SER A 362 -12.45 -30.64 15.02
N TRP A 363 -13.21 -31.17 15.98
CA TRP A 363 -13.35 -30.53 17.29
C TRP A 363 -12.02 -30.38 18.05
N ALA A 364 -11.09 -31.33 17.86
CA ALA A 364 -9.76 -31.24 18.43
C ALA A 364 -8.88 -30.23 17.69
N LEU A 365 -9.01 -30.14 16.36
CA LEU A 365 -8.28 -29.23 15.47
C LEU A 365 -9.28 -28.37 14.66
N PRO A 366 -9.81 -27.27 15.21
CA PRO A 366 -10.90 -26.52 14.56
C PRO A 366 -10.57 -26.03 13.15
N PHE A 367 -9.30 -25.72 12.86
CA PHE A 367 -8.82 -25.35 11.54
C PHE A 367 -8.02 -26.46 10.83
N GLY A 368 -7.91 -27.65 11.42
CA GLY A 368 -7.08 -28.74 10.93
C GLY A 368 -5.59 -28.54 11.25
N ALA A 369 -4.75 -29.37 10.62
CA ALA A 369 -3.30 -29.29 10.72
C ALA A 369 -2.66 -28.82 9.39
N ASP A 370 -1.50 -28.18 9.50
CA ASP A 370 -0.71 -27.78 8.34
C ASP A 370 0.10 -28.94 7.70
N ALA A 371 0.87 -28.62 6.66
CA ALA A 371 1.72 -29.60 5.97
C ALA A 371 2.81 -30.24 6.84
N SER A 372 3.16 -29.60 7.97
CA SER A 372 4.12 -30.08 8.96
C SER A 372 3.46 -30.79 10.14
N GLY A 373 2.13 -30.92 10.16
CA GLY A 373 1.38 -31.56 11.26
C GLY A 373 1.18 -30.68 12.50
N ARG A 374 1.27 -29.35 12.36
CA ARG A 374 1.05 -28.39 13.45
C ARG A 374 -0.39 -27.89 13.46
N ASP A 375 -0.91 -27.51 14.63
CA ASP A 375 -2.27 -26.97 14.78
C ASP A 375 -2.40 -25.61 14.08
N LEU A 376 -3.26 -25.56 13.06
CA LEU A 376 -3.44 -24.36 12.25
C LEU A 376 -4.16 -23.23 13.01
N LEU A 377 -5.05 -23.55 13.95
CA LEU A 377 -5.71 -22.53 14.78
C LEU A 377 -4.68 -21.85 15.70
N ALA A 378 -3.78 -22.64 16.29
CA ALA A 378 -2.69 -22.13 17.11
C ALA A 378 -1.77 -21.21 16.29
N ARG A 379 -1.39 -21.65 15.08
CA ARG A 379 -0.55 -20.86 14.15
C ARG A 379 -1.23 -19.57 13.71
N VAL A 380 -2.52 -19.58 13.39
CA VAL A 380 -3.26 -18.36 13.00
C VAL A 380 -3.41 -17.39 14.17
N ALA A 381 -3.68 -17.87 15.39
CA ALA A 381 -3.80 -17.02 16.57
C ALA A 381 -2.47 -16.38 16.96
N HIS A 382 -1.37 -17.15 17.00
CA HIS A 382 -0.03 -16.60 17.23
C HIS A 382 0.42 -15.70 16.07
N GLY A 383 -0.01 -16.01 14.84
CA GLY A 383 0.17 -15.17 13.66
C GLY A 383 -0.45 -13.79 13.81
N ALA A 384 -1.54 -13.66 14.55
CA ALA A 384 -2.12 -12.36 14.85
C ALA A 384 -1.14 -11.47 15.62
N LEU A 385 -0.39 -12.01 16.57
CA LEU A 385 0.66 -11.27 17.28
C LEU A 385 1.86 -10.98 16.36
N GLY A 386 2.26 -11.98 15.55
CA GLY A 386 3.35 -11.86 14.58
C GLY A 386 3.12 -10.83 13.48
N THR A 387 1.86 -10.53 13.14
CA THR A 387 1.51 -9.54 12.10
C THR A 387 1.01 -8.22 12.70
N LEU A 388 0.08 -8.24 13.67
CA LEU A 388 -0.49 -7.00 14.24
C LEU A 388 0.45 -6.30 15.23
N GLY A 389 1.30 -7.04 15.94
CA GLY A 389 2.28 -6.47 16.86
C GLY A 389 3.27 -5.55 16.14
N PRO A 390 4.03 -6.06 15.14
CA PRO A 390 4.89 -5.23 14.31
C PRO A 390 4.14 -4.10 13.58
N ALA A 391 2.91 -4.34 13.11
CA ALA A 391 2.09 -3.30 12.50
C ALA A 391 1.82 -2.13 13.45
N LEU A 392 1.52 -2.40 14.72
CA LEU A 392 1.32 -1.37 15.74
C LEU A 392 2.62 -0.58 16.00
N VAL A 393 3.75 -1.27 16.12
CA VAL A 393 5.07 -0.62 16.30
C VAL A 393 5.38 0.30 15.13
N ILE A 394 5.14 -0.15 13.89
CA ILE A 394 5.33 0.65 12.68
C ILE A 394 4.45 1.90 12.69
N VAL A 395 3.18 1.78 13.11
CA VAL A 395 2.29 2.95 13.22
C VAL A 395 2.83 3.97 14.21
N LEU A 396 3.23 3.52 15.41
CA LEU A 396 3.75 4.41 16.45
C LEU A 396 5.05 5.09 16.00
N ALA A 397 5.96 4.33 15.40
CA ALA A 397 7.19 4.85 14.82
C ALA A 397 6.91 5.85 13.68
N SER A 398 5.94 5.55 12.81
CA SER A 398 5.56 6.42 11.70
C SER A 398 4.93 7.73 12.17
N VAL A 399 4.16 7.72 13.26
CA VAL A 399 3.64 8.95 13.89
C VAL A 399 4.79 9.78 14.44
N LEU A 400 5.73 9.15 15.15
CA LEU A 400 6.90 9.82 15.70
C LEU A 400 7.77 10.45 14.60
N ILE A 401 8.16 9.66 13.59
CA ILE A 401 8.91 10.13 12.42
C ILE A 401 8.13 11.24 11.71
N GLY A 402 6.82 11.08 11.54
CA GLY A 402 5.97 12.08 10.91
C GLY A 402 6.00 13.43 11.62
N VAL A 403 5.94 13.45 12.95
CA VAL A 403 6.07 14.68 13.75
C VAL A 403 7.47 15.29 13.62
N LEU A 404 8.53 14.47 13.70
CA LEU A 404 9.92 14.94 13.57
C LEU A 404 10.17 15.56 12.19
N VAL A 405 9.77 14.87 11.13
CA VAL A 405 9.93 15.33 9.75
C VAL A 405 9.09 16.57 9.46
N ALA A 406 7.90 16.69 10.06
CA ALA A 406 7.07 17.88 9.91
C ALA A 406 7.74 19.16 10.43
N PHE A 407 8.72 19.06 11.34
CA PHE A 407 9.51 20.21 11.78
C PHE A 407 10.58 20.66 10.76
N ALA A 408 11.00 19.78 9.85
CA ALA A 408 12.03 20.10 8.85
C ALA A 408 11.52 20.97 7.68
N GLY A 409 10.21 21.26 7.62
CA GLY A 409 9.63 22.19 6.63
C GLY A 409 9.84 21.72 5.19
N ALA A 410 10.23 22.65 4.30
CA ALA A 410 10.39 22.38 2.86
C ALA A 410 11.50 21.36 2.52
N ALA A 411 12.50 21.17 3.40
CA ALA A 411 13.58 20.22 3.17
C ALA A 411 13.09 18.76 3.13
N ALA A 412 11.94 18.49 3.78
CA ALA A 412 11.35 17.16 3.86
C ALA A 412 10.50 16.76 2.65
N GLU A 413 10.16 17.68 1.75
CA GLU A 413 9.20 17.42 0.67
C GLU A 413 9.67 16.32 -0.30
N GLY A 414 10.94 16.35 -0.71
CA GLY A 414 11.53 15.33 -1.57
C GLY A 414 11.56 13.93 -0.93
N PRO A 415 12.15 13.74 0.27
CA PRO A 415 12.14 12.46 0.97
C PRO A 415 10.73 11.90 1.20
N VAL A 416 9.77 12.75 1.57
CA VAL A 416 8.35 12.37 1.73
C VAL A 416 7.79 11.85 0.41
N GLU A 417 8.01 12.57 -0.69
CA GLU A 417 7.48 12.18 -2.00
C GLU A 417 8.10 10.88 -2.53
N VAL A 418 9.42 10.72 -2.43
CA VAL A 418 10.11 9.50 -2.89
C VAL A 418 9.68 8.28 -2.07
N ALA A 419 9.63 8.42 -0.74
CA ALA A 419 9.18 7.33 0.12
C ALA A 419 7.69 6.99 -0.11
N ASN A 420 6.84 8.00 -0.35
CA ASN A 420 5.42 7.78 -0.65
C ASN A 420 5.19 7.16 -2.04
N ALA A 421 6.07 7.45 -3.00
CA ALA A 421 6.01 6.90 -4.36
C ALA A 421 6.56 5.48 -4.47
N THR A 422 7.24 4.97 -3.43
CA THR A 422 7.84 3.63 -3.43
C THR A 422 6.84 2.59 -2.93
N PRO A 423 6.41 1.60 -3.74
CA PRO A 423 5.61 0.48 -3.25
C PRO A 423 6.27 -0.29 -2.09
N PRO A 424 5.52 -0.76 -1.08
CA PRO A 424 6.06 -1.52 0.04
C PRO A 424 6.83 -2.78 -0.37
N ILE A 425 6.42 -3.43 -1.46
CA ILE A 425 7.10 -4.61 -1.98
C ILE A 425 8.50 -4.27 -2.47
N ILE A 426 8.69 -3.13 -3.13
CA ILE A 426 10.04 -2.70 -3.57
C ILE A 426 10.92 -2.39 -2.37
N ALA A 427 10.40 -1.66 -1.39
CA ALA A 427 11.10 -1.43 -0.14
C ALA A 427 11.47 -2.78 0.53
N GLY A 428 10.56 -3.75 0.50
CA GLY A 428 10.76 -5.11 1.00
C GLY A 428 11.86 -5.85 0.27
N VAL A 429 11.85 -5.80 -1.06
CA VAL A 429 12.84 -6.41 -1.95
C VAL A 429 14.24 -5.82 -1.69
N ILE A 430 14.36 -4.49 -1.56
CA ILE A 430 15.62 -3.81 -1.24
C ILE A 430 16.10 -4.22 0.16
N VAL A 431 15.24 -4.13 1.18
CA VAL A 431 15.63 -4.46 2.57
C VAL A 431 15.96 -5.94 2.73
N ALA A 432 15.23 -6.84 2.08
CA ALA A 432 15.52 -8.26 2.10
C ALA A 432 16.83 -8.59 1.37
N ALA A 433 17.19 -7.85 0.33
CA ALA A 433 18.50 -7.98 -0.28
C ALA A 433 19.63 -7.46 0.63
N LEU A 434 19.37 -6.47 1.49
CA LEU A 434 20.34 -5.97 2.46
C LEU A 434 20.54 -6.89 3.68
N VAL A 435 19.45 -7.29 4.33
CA VAL A 435 19.48 -7.95 5.64
C VAL A 435 19.07 -9.42 5.56
N GLY A 436 18.57 -9.87 4.41
CA GLY A 436 17.89 -11.15 4.26
C GLY A 436 16.39 -11.08 4.61
N PRO A 437 15.62 -12.13 4.26
CA PRO A 437 14.20 -12.21 4.60
C PRO A 437 14.05 -12.45 6.10
N THR A 438 13.68 -11.39 6.82
CA THR A 438 13.48 -11.42 8.27
C THR A 438 12.25 -10.60 8.63
N ALA A 439 11.62 -10.92 9.77
CA ALA A 439 10.49 -10.14 10.28
C ALA A 439 10.86 -8.65 10.50
N GLY A 440 12.06 -8.39 11.02
CA GLY A 440 12.58 -7.04 11.21
C GLY A 440 12.83 -6.31 9.89
N GLY A 441 13.36 -7.00 8.88
CA GLY A 441 13.55 -6.47 7.53
C GLY A 441 12.22 -6.07 6.88
N ALA A 442 11.21 -6.94 6.92
CA ALA A 442 9.87 -6.61 6.44
C ALA A 442 9.26 -5.41 7.20
N ALA A 443 9.44 -5.33 8.52
CA ALA A 443 8.97 -4.21 9.31
C ALA A 443 9.66 -2.89 8.94
N ALA A 444 10.98 -2.90 8.71
CA ALA A 444 11.73 -1.74 8.26
C ALA A 444 11.30 -1.28 6.86
N ALA A 445 11.07 -2.22 5.94
CA ALA A 445 10.56 -1.93 4.61
C ALA A 445 9.17 -1.27 4.62
N VAL A 446 8.25 -1.81 5.42
CA VAL A 446 6.91 -1.22 5.54
C VAL A 446 6.98 0.12 6.26
N LEU A 447 7.83 0.28 7.27
CA LEU A 447 8.05 1.57 7.95
C LEU A 447 8.53 2.65 6.98
N TRP A 448 9.48 2.33 6.10
CA TRP A 448 10.00 3.24 5.07
C TRP A 448 8.86 3.92 4.29
N VAL A 449 7.87 3.15 3.85
CA VAL A 449 6.77 3.65 3.01
C VAL A 449 5.59 4.17 3.85
N SER A 450 5.55 3.88 5.15
CA SER A 450 4.39 4.19 6.00
C SER A 450 4.44 5.55 6.69
N TRP A 451 5.61 6.12 6.98
CA TRP A 451 5.68 7.44 7.63
C TRP A 451 5.28 8.65 6.75
N PRO A 452 5.45 8.69 5.41
CA PRO A 452 5.27 9.92 4.62
C PRO A 452 3.86 10.53 4.68
N PRO A 453 2.75 9.77 4.56
CA PRO A 453 1.41 10.34 4.69
C PRO A 453 1.13 10.95 6.07
N LEU A 454 1.75 10.38 7.12
CA LEU A 454 1.62 10.90 8.48
C LEU A 454 2.46 12.15 8.67
N ALA A 455 3.63 12.26 8.05
CA ALA A 455 4.41 13.50 8.02
C ALA A 455 3.66 14.65 7.35
N ALA A 456 3.04 14.39 6.19
CA ALA A 456 2.25 15.38 5.48
C ALA A 456 1.05 15.86 6.32
N HIS A 457 0.35 14.94 6.99
CA HIS A 457 -0.76 15.27 7.87
C HIS A 457 -0.30 16.01 9.14
N ALA A 458 0.80 15.58 9.76
CA ALA A 458 1.41 16.25 10.90
C ALA A 458 1.75 17.70 10.57
N ARG A 459 2.31 17.97 9.38
CA ARG A 459 2.62 19.33 8.92
C ARG A 459 1.36 20.21 8.85
N SER A 460 0.27 19.70 8.27
CA SER A 460 -1.03 20.40 8.23
C SER A 460 -1.56 20.69 9.63
N LEU A 461 -1.60 19.69 10.51
CA LEU A 461 -2.09 19.84 11.88
C LEU A 461 -1.23 20.80 12.73
N LEU A 462 0.10 20.75 12.58
CA LEU A 462 1.00 21.67 13.28
C LEU A 462 0.83 23.11 12.78
N ALA A 463 0.61 23.31 11.47
CA ALA A 463 0.34 24.62 10.90
C ALA A 463 -1.00 25.18 11.42
N GLU A 464 -2.05 24.37 11.44
CA GLU A 464 -3.36 24.71 12.01
C GLU A 464 -3.25 25.04 13.51
N ALA A 465 -2.55 24.21 14.28
CA ALA A 465 -2.36 24.43 15.71
C ALA A 465 -1.57 25.73 16.00
N ARG A 466 -0.56 26.06 15.19
CA ARG A 466 0.17 27.35 15.27
C ARG A 466 -0.70 28.56 14.90
N ALA A 467 -1.73 28.36 14.07
CA ALA A 467 -2.63 29.43 13.66
C ALA A 467 -3.66 29.78 14.75
N LEU A 468 -3.84 28.95 15.78
CA LEU A 468 -4.76 29.20 16.88
C LEU A 468 -4.42 30.49 17.62
N SER A 469 -5.44 31.32 17.88
CA SER A 469 -5.28 32.65 18.47
C SER A 469 -4.49 32.61 19.78
N TYR A 470 -4.83 31.70 20.70
CA TYR A 470 -4.15 31.60 21.99
C TYR A 470 -2.66 31.21 21.85
N VAL A 471 -2.29 30.41 20.85
CA VAL A 471 -0.89 30.01 20.59
C VAL A 471 -0.08 31.19 20.10
N ARG A 472 -0.66 32.07 19.27
CA ARG A 472 0.00 33.28 18.75
C ARG A 472 0.36 34.29 19.84
N TRP A 473 -0.39 34.31 20.94
CA TRP A 473 -0.13 35.22 22.07
C TRP A 473 0.93 34.69 23.06
N LEU A 474 1.27 33.39 23.04
CA LEU A 474 2.22 32.80 23.99
C LEU A 474 3.60 33.51 24.06
N PRO A 475 4.21 33.92 22.93
CA PRO A 475 5.49 34.63 22.98
C PRO A 475 5.41 35.99 23.69
N VAL A 476 4.25 36.64 23.69
CA VAL A 476 4.03 37.91 24.39
C VAL A 476 4.10 37.73 25.91
N PHE A 477 3.74 36.54 26.39
CA PHE A 477 3.87 36.16 27.81
C PHE A 477 5.27 35.64 28.17
N GLY A 478 6.27 35.83 27.31
CA GLY A 478 7.66 35.39 27.56
C GLY A 478 7.92 33.91 27.31
N MET A 479 6.94 33.15 26.80
CA MET A 479 7.14 31.73 26.51
C MET A 479 8.02 31.53 25.27
N GLY A 480 9.06 30.71 25.42
CA GLY A 480 9.97 30.38 24.32
C GLY A 480 9.26 29.62 23.19
N ARG A 481 9.72 29.79 21.94
CA ARG A 481 9.12 29.12 20.76
C ARG A 481 9.11 27.59 20.88
N ALA A 482 10.15 27.01 21.46
CA ALA A 482 10.26 25.57 21.69
C ALA A 482 9.27 25.11 22.76
N GLU A 483 9.15 25.85 23.87
CA GLU A 483 8.20 25.57 24.94
C GLU A 483 6.75 25.66 24.44
N ALA A 484 6.39 26.74 23.74
CA ALA A 484 5.07 26.90 23.13
C ALA A 484 4.74 25.75 22.18
N THR A 485 5.73 25.31 21.39
CA THR A 485 5.55 24.20 20.45
C THR A 485 5.34 22.87 21.17
N LEU A 486 6.20 22.51 22.11
CA LEU A 486 6.17 21.22 22.79
C LEU A 486 4.99 21.09 23.76
N ARG A 487 4.58 22.20 24.40
CA ARG A 487 3.54 22.18 25.45
C ARG A 487 2.14 22.46 24.91
N HIS A 488 2.00 23.16 23.79
CA HIS A 488 0.69 23.57 23.26
C HIS A 488 0.43 23.13 21.82
N VAL A 489 1.40 23.21 20.92
CA VAL A 489 1.20 22.88 19.50
C VAL A 489 1.18 21.36 19.28
N VAL A 490 2.23 20.65 19.71
CA VAL A 490 2.35 19.19 19.53
C VAL A 490 1.22 18.43 20.24
N PRO A 491 0.88 18.71 21.51
CA PRO A 491 -0.19 18.00 22.21
C PRO A 491 -1.57 18.21 21.58
N THR A 492 -1.77 19.33 20.88
CA THR A 492 -3.00 19.60 20.12
C THR A 492 -3.06 18.79 18.82
N ALA A 493 -1.92 18.65 18.13
CA ALA A 493 -1.83 17.91 16.87
C ALA A 493 -1.75 16.39 17.05
N LEU A 494 -1.27 15.89 18.21
CA LEU A 494 -0.99 14.47 18.42
C LEU A 494 -2.25 13.58 18.39
N PRO A 495 -3.38 13.91 19.05
CA PRO A 495 -4.58 13.06 19.01
C PRO A 495 -5.16 12.81 17.61
N PRO A 496 -5.38 13.83 16.74
CA PRO A 496 -5.86 13.57 15.38
C PRO A 496 -4.83 12.81 14.54
N LEU A 497 -3.53 13.07 14.73
CA LEU A 497 -2.47 12.32 14.05
C LEU A 497 -2.42 10.85 14.47
N ALA A 498 -2.51 10.56 15.76
CA ALA A 498 -2.57 9.20 16.30
C ALA A 498 -3.80 8.45 15.76
N ARG A 499 -4.94 9.14 15.64
CA ARG A 499 -6.14 8.57 15.01
C ARG A 499 -5.90 8.22 13.55
N HIS A 500 -5.27 9.10 12.77
CA HIS A 500 -4.89 8.80 11.39
C HIS A 500 -3.94 7.59 11.34
N GLY A 501 -2.93 7.54 12.22
CA GLY A 501 -2.02 6.40 12.35
C GLY A 501 -2.77 5.08 12.59
N MET A 502 -3.69 5.04 13.57
CA MET A 502 -4.46 3.83 13.89
C MET A 502 -5.36 3.37 12.75
N LEU A 503 -5.92 4.30 11.97
CA LEU A 503 -6.70 3.96 10.77
C LEU A 503 -5.85 3.28 9.68
N ARG A 504 -4.51 3.42 9.72
CA ARG A 504 -3.58 2.77 8.79
C ARG A 504 -3.05 1.42 9.28
N LEU A 505 -3.26 1.08 10.56
CA LEU A 505 -2.76 -0.18 11.14
C LEU A 505 -3.14 -1.41 10.31
N PRO A 506 -4.39 -1.57 9.84
CA PRO A 506 -4.74 -2.76 9.07
C PRO A 506 -4.05 -2.81 7.70
N GLY A 507 -3.90 -1.67 7.02
CA GLY A 507 -3.17 -1.60 5.75
C GLY A 507 -1.69 -1.94 5.93
N ILE A 508 -1.09 -1.54 7.04
CA ILE A 508 0.28 -1.92 7.42
C ILE A 508 0.37 -3.42 7.72
N ALA A 509 -0.61 -3.99 8.43
CA ALA A 509 -0.67 -5.43 8.68
C ALA A 509 -0.80 -6.24 7.38
N LEU A 510 -1.62 -5.79 6.43
CA LEU A 510 -1.73 -6.41 5.10
C LEU A 510 -0.43 -6.28 4.29
N ALA A 511 0.28 -5.15 4.40
CA ALA A 511 1.57 -4.98 3.75
C ALA A 511 2.62 -5.95 4.32
N LEU A 512 2.67 -6.13 5.65
CA LEU A 512 3.53 -7.13 6.30
C LEU A 512 3.19 -8.55 5.86
N ALA A 513 1.91 -8.90 5.85
CA ALA A 513 1.47 -10.21 5.38
C ALA A 513 1.76 -10.42 3.88
N SER A 514 1.66 -9.39 3.05
CA SER A 514 2.04 -9.45 1.63
C SER A 514 3.55 -9.71 1.46
N LEU A 515 4.40 -9.03 2.24
CA LEU A 515 5.84 -9.30 2.24
C LEU A 515 6.17 -10.71 2.77
N GLY A 516 5.51 -11.16 3.84
CA GLY A 516 5.63 -12.52 4.37
C GLY A 516 5.22 -13.57 3.34
N PHE A 517 4.10 -13.32 2.64
CA PHE A 517 3.61 -14.16 1.55
C PHE A 517 4.60 -14.26 0.38
N LEU A 518 5.30 -13.17 0.07
CA LEU A 518 6.33 -13.11 -0.96
C LEU A 518 7.68 -13.71 -0.52
N GLY A 519 7.78 -14.24 0.71
CA GLY A 519 9.03 -14.79 1.25
C GLY A 519 10.05 -13.73 1.67
N LEU A 520 9.64 -12.46 1.78
CA LEU A 520 10.46 -11.33 2.22
C LEU A 520 10.34 -11.06 3.73
N GLY A 521 9.47 -11.81 4.43
CA GLY A 521 9.17 -11.65 5.84
C GLY A 521 9.86 -12.67 6.75
N ALA A 522 9.15 -13.07 7.81
CA ALA A 522 9.67 -14.00 8.80
C ALA A 522 9.92 -15.40 8.20
N PRO A 523 11.02 -16.09 8.54
CA PRO A 523 11.30 -17.44 8.02
C PRO A 523 10.50 -18.53 8.74
N PRO A 524 10.19 -19.68 8.08
CA PRO A 524 9.61 -20.84 8.76
C PRO A 524 10.44 -21.30 9.96
N PRO A 525 9.83 -21.75 11.08
CA PRO A 525 8.40 -22.06 11.28
C PRO A 525 7.58 -20.92 11.93
N THR A 526 8.00 -19.65 11.86
CA THR A 526 7.33 -18.58 12.60
C THR A 526 5.84 -18.45 12.25
N PRO A 527 4.94 -18.28 13.22
CA PRO A 527 3.54 -18.02 12.95
C PRO A 527 3.37 -16.56 12.49
N GLU A 528 3.14 -16.37 11.19
CA GLU A 528 2.88 -15.08 10.55
C GLU A 528 1.88 -15.31 9.41
N TRP A 529 0.83 -14.48 9.28
CA TRP A 529 -0.29 -14.79 8.36
C TRP A 529 0.12 -14.86 6.90
N GLY A 530 1.03 -14.00 6.44
CA GLY A 530 1.58 -14.04 5.10
C GLY A 530 2.31 -15.34 4.81
N LEU A 531 3.21 -15.73 5.72
CA LEU A 531 3.96 -16.98 5.59
C LEU A 531 3.05 -18.22 5.63
N LEU A 532 2.07 -18.25 6.54
CA LEU A 532 1.10 -19.35 6.63
C LEU A 532 0.31 -19.52 5.33
N LEU A 533 -0.05 -18.41 4.70
CA LEU A 533 -0.74 -18.44 3.42
C LEU A 533 0.18 -18.97 2.31
N ALA A 534 1.45 -18.53 2.26
CA ALA A 534 2.43 -19.00 1.29
C ALA A 534 2.67 -20.52 1.42
N GLU A 535 2.82 -21.02 2.65
CA GLU A 535 2.95 -22.45 2.94
C GLU A 535 1.68 -23.23 2.51
N GLY A 536 0.49 -22.64 2.70
CA GLY A 536 -0.80 -23.28 2.42
C GLY A 536 -1.17 -23.38 0.93
N ILE A 537 -0.73 -22.44 0.09
CA ILE A 537 -1.10 -22.40 -1.34
C ILE A 537 -0.67 -23.65 -2.11
N ALA A 538 0.48 -24.22 -1.79
CA ALA A 538 0.96 -25.44 -2.44
C ALA A 538 0.06 -26.67 -2.18
N TYR A 539 -0.75 -26.64 -1.12
CA TYR A 539 -1.60 -27.76 -0.70
C TYR A 539 -3.09 -27.49 -0.88
N VAL A 540 -3.46 -26.36 -1.48
CA VAL A 540 -4.85 -25.87 -1.51
C VAL A 540 -5.82 -26.83 -2.21
N GLU A 541 -5.35 -27.61 -3.17
CA GLU A 541 -6.12 -28.67 -3.85
C GLU A 541 -6.54 -29.79 -2.89
N ARG A 542 -5.63 -30.18 -1.99
CA ARG A 542 -5.81 -31.32 -1.09
C ARG A 542 -6.41 -30.89 0.26
N ALA A 543 -6.04 -29.71 0.73
CA ALA A 543 -6.33 -29.22 2.07
C ALA A 543 -6.68 -27.72 2.03
N PRO A 544 -7.83 -27.32 1.47
CA PRO A 544 -8.17 -25.91 1.27
C PRO A 544 -8.21 -25.08 2.57
N TRP A 545 -8.42 -25.74 3.73
CA TRP A 545 -8.39 -25.09 5.04
C TRP A 545 -7.02 -24.47 5.39
N THR A 546 -5.91 -25.01 4.88
CA THR A 546 -4.56 -24.45 5.15
C THR A 546 -4.42 -23.01 4.66
N THR A 547 -5.14 -22.68 3.60
CA THR A 547 -5.13 -21.35 2.97
C THR A 547 -6.27 -20.49 3.49
N LEU A 548 -7.47 -21.08 3.67
CA LEU A 548 -8.65 -20.37 4.17
C LEU A 548 -8.49 -19.85 5.60
N ALA A 549 -7.77 -20.56 6.47
CA ALA A 549 -7.59 -20.17 7.86
C ALA A 549 -6.84 -18.84 8.02
N PRO A 550 -5.58 -18.66 7.54
CA PRO A 550 -4.91 -17.35 7.59
C PRO A 550 -5.60 -16.29 6.73
N ALA A 551 -6.19 -16.67 5.59
CA ALA A 551 -6.96 -15.73 4.75
C ALA A 551 -8.17 -15.13 5.49
N SER A 552 -8.88 -15.93 6.30
CA SER A 552 -10.03 -15.46 7.08
C SER A 552 -9.62 -14.37 8.07
N ALA A 553 -8.48 -14.53 8.74
CA ALA A 553 -7.97 -13.54 9.68
C ALA A 553 -7.60 -12.23 8.97
N LEU A 554 -6.91 -12.31 7.82
CA LEU A 554 -6.57 -11.14 6.99
C LEU A 554 -7.83 -10.41 6.47
N ILE A 555 -8.86 -11.13 6.03
CA ILE A 555 -10.14 -10.55 5.60
C ILE A 555 -10.82 -9.84 6.77
N LEU A 556 -10.84 -10.44 7.97
CA LEU A 556 -11.41 -9.80 9.16
C LEU A 556 -10.67 -8.50 9.49
N VAL A 557 -9.34 -8.48 9.42
CA VAL A 557 -8.54 -7.25 9.62
C VAL A 557 -8.87 -6.18 8.57
N SER A 558 -9.00 -6.55 7.30
CA SER A 558 -9.42 -5.60 6.26
C SER A 558 -10.82 -5.06 6.49
N VAL A 559 -11.79 -5.89 6.88
CA VAL A 559 -13.16 -5.44 7.19
C VAL A 559 -13.15 -4.48 8.37
N ILE A 560 -12.40 -4.78 9.43
CA ILE A 560 -12.19 -3.88 10.58
C ILE A 560 -11.63 -2.53 10.12
N ALA A 561 -10.66 -2.54 9.20
CA ALA A 561 -10.06 -1.33 8.63
C ALA A 561 -11.09 -0.44 7.93
N VAL A 562 -11.80 -1.04 6.98
CA VAL A 562 -12.72 -0.34 6.10
C VAL A 562 -13.92 0.16 6.90
N ALA A 563 -14.45 -0.68 7.80
CA ALA A 563 -15.55 -0.31 8.69
C ALA A 563 -15.14 0.77 9.71
N GLY A 564 -13.95 0.65 10.31
CA GLY A 564 -13.41 1.63 11.24
C GLY A 564 -13.16 3.00 10.60
N ALA A 565 -12.66 3.02 9.36
CA ALA A 565 -12.48 4.25 8.58
C ALA A 565 -13.82 4.95 8.29
N SER A 566 -14.88 4.18 8.05
CA SER A 566 -16.24 4.70 7.85
C SER A 566 -16.87 5.26 9.14
N LEU A 567 -16.39 4.85 10.31
CA LEU A 567 -16.90 5.30 11.61
C LEU A 567 -16.09 6.50 12.12
N ARG A 568 -16.63 7.72 11.98
CA ARG A 568 -16.11 8.90 12.71
C ARG A 568 -16.97 9.20 13.94
N MET A 569 -16.33 9.26 15.12
CA MET A 569 -16.96 9.62 16.38
C MET A 569 -17.46 11.08 16.32
N PRO A 570 -18.66 11.38 16.87
CA PRO A 570 -19.19 12.74 16.85
C PRO A 570 -18.24 13.70 17.58
N PRO A 571 -18.12 14.96 17.13
CA PRO A 571 -17.37 15.96 17.88
C PRO A 571 -17.90 16.02 19.31
N ARG A 572 -16.99 16.00 20.30
CA ARG A 572 -17.37 16.13 21.72
C ARG A 572 -18.21 17.40 21.87
N ARG A 573 -19.45 17.24 22.35
CA ARG A 573 -20.46 18.29 22.56
C ARG A 573 -19.97 19.50 23.41
N GLY A 574 -18.79 19.44 24.01
CA GLY A 574 -18.19 20.53 24.79
C GLY A 574 -17.53 21.66 23.99
N ALA A 575 -17.18 21.45 22.70
CA ALA A 575 -16.53 22.50 21.90
C ALA A 575 -17.52 23.59 21.43
N VAL A 576 -18.71 23.18 20.98
CA VAL A 576 -19.76 24.10 20.52
C VAL A 576 -20.32 24.97 21.66
N ARG A 577 -20.32 24.45 22.90
CA ARG A 577 -20.80 25.21 24.06
C ARG A 577 -19.81 26.28 24.54
N ARG A 578 -18.53 26.18 24.18
CA ARG A 578 -17.52 27.22 24.48
C ARG A 578 -17.45 28.31 23.42
N GLU A 579 -17.71 27.99 22.15
CA GLU A 579 -17.90 29.03 21.11
C GLU A 579 -19.18 29.84 21.34
N ALA A 580 -20.26 29.22 21.78
CA ALA A 580 -21.50 29.94 22.11
C ALA A 580 -21.42 30.75 23.42
N ALA A 581 -20.48 30.43 24.33
CA ALA A 581 -20.31 31.12 25.61
C ALA A 581 -19.19 32.18 25.60
N GLY A 582 -18.45 32.33 24.50
CA GLY A 582 -17.44 33.38 24.31
C GLY A 582 -17.90 34.52 23.38
N VAL A 583 -19.19 34.55 23.03
CA VAL A 583 -19.85 35.60 22.23
C VAL A 583 -20.88 36.39 23.06
N LEU A 584 -20.87 36.20 24.37
CA LEU A 584 -21.48 37.09 25.37
C LEU A 584 -20.37 37.57 26.30
#